data_AF-A0AA40FCB8-F1
#
_entry.id   AF-A0AA40FCB8-F1
#
_cell.length_a   1.000
_cell.length_b   1.000
_cell.length_c   1.000
_cell.angle_alpha   90.00
_cell.angle_beta   90.00
_cell.angle_gamma   90.00
#
_symmetry.space_group_name_H-M   'P 1'
#
loop_
_entity.id
_entity.type
_entity.pdbx_description
1 polymer ?
#
loop_
_entity_poly.entity_id
_entity_poly.type
_entity_poly.pdbx_seq_one_letter_code
_entity_poly.pdbx_strand_id
1 'polypeptide(L)'
;MPPLSQVSLAVAFLAAAWGSFVAMSPPHPSAAVASDSAPSSDLFQKLGLTRSYSAAVGLAPTLTLALYTALTALRFDPARPARLPGHGVANGINPALLTWSPATAVPLALLLLGAIPLRLLAYAHLGRNFTFALAAPSGLQTAGVYAWVQHPAYTSFVTLVCAHLWLFCRTDGAQAAMWSPMLPVVLGGLVYIVRERVVQEEGMLKELFGRVWVEWHGKTARFVPGVF
;
A
#
# COMPACT_ATOMS: atom_id res chain seq x y z
N MET A 1 32.06 -2.16 -11.56
CA MET A 1 30.90 -1.28 -11.26
C MET A 1 29.64 -2.00 -11.69
N PRO A 2 28.51 -1.89 -10.95
CA PRO A 2 27.26 -2.53 -11.37
C PRO A 2 26.74 -1.91 -12.67
N PRO A 3 26.13 -2.70 -13.59
CA PRO A 3 25.49 -2.17 -14.79
C PRO A 3 24.34 -1.22 -14.43
N LEU A 4 24.07 -0.26 -15.32
CA LEU A 4 23.01 0.75 -15.14
C LEU A 4 21.64 0.13 -14.86
N SER A 5 21.32 -1.01 -15.46
CA SER A 5 20.06 -1.73 -15.24
C SER A 5 19.89 -2.22 -13.80
N GLN A 6 20.96 -2.63 -13.13
CA GLN A 6 20.92 -3.04 -11.71
C GLN A 6 20.81 -1.83 -10.80
N VAL A 7 21.53 -0.74 -11.12
CA VAL A 7 21.45 0.51 -10.37
C VAL A 7 20.03 1.09 -10.45
N SER A 8 19.43 1.14 -11.64
CA SER A 8 18.08 1.67 -11.82
C SER A 8 17.02 0.81 -11.12
N LEU A 9 17.16 -0.52 -11.15
CA LEU A 9 16.26 -1.42 -10.42
C LEU A 9 16.37 -1.25 -8.91
N ALA A 10 17.60 -1.16 -8.38
CA ALA A 10 17.83 -0.93 -6.96
C ALA A 10 17.23 0.40 -6.50
N VAL A 11 17.41 1.47 -7.29
CA VAL A 11 16.75 2.76 -7.04
C VAL A 11 15.24 2.63 -7.07
N ALA A 12 14.66 1.87 -8.02
CA ALA A 12 13.22 1.67 -8.08
C ALA A 12 12.66 0.97 -6.83
N PHE A 13 13.35 -0.06 -6.29
CA PHE A 13 12.95 -0.69 -5.03
C PHE A 13 12.95 0.29 -3.85
N LEU A 14 14.02 1.08 -3.72
CA LEU A 14 14.15 2.06 -2.64
C LEU A 14 13.13 3.20 -2.79
N ALA A 15 12.90 3.67 -4.00
CA ALA A 15 11.91 4.69 -4.30
C ALA A 15 10.48 4.20 -4.00
N ALA A 16 10.17 2.94 -4.33
CA ALA A 16 8.88 2.34 -4.02
C ALA A 16 8.67 2.20 -2.51
N ALA A 17 9.68 1.75 -1.76
CA ALA A 17 9.60 1.66 -0.31
C ALA A 17 9.45 3.04 0.35
N TRP A 18 10.24 4.02 -0.08
CA TRP A 18 10.15 5.40 0.41
C TRP A 18 8.81 6.05 0.10
N GLY A 19 8.36 5.97 -1.17
CA GLY A 19 7.08 6.54 -1.58
C GLY A 19 5.90 5.88 -0.87
N SER A 20 6.01 4.58 -0.53
CA SER A 20 5.02 3.88 0.28
C SER A 20 5.00 4.36 1.73
N PHE A 21 6.17 4.66 2.31
CA PHE A 21 6.26 5.31 3.62
C PHE A 21 5.58 6.67 3.62
N VAL A 22 5.83 7.49 2.61
CA VAL A 22 5.14 8.79 2.44
C VAL A 22 3.63 8.58 2.28
N ALA A 23 3.20 7.65 1.42
CA ALA A 23 1.80 7.36 1.17
C ALA A 23 1.06 6.85 2.41
N MET A 24 1.72 6.10 3.31
CA MET A 24 1.10 5.60 4.54
C MET A 24 1.22 6.56 5.72
N SER A 25 2.06 7.58 5.63
CA SER A 25 2.21 8.59 6.67
C SER A 25 1.07 9.62 6.60
N PRO A 26 0.62 10.15 7.75
CA PRO A 26 -0.42 11.16 7.76
C PRO A 26 0.07 12.46 7.11
N PRO A 27 -0.72 13.06 6.18
CA PRO A 27 -0.33 14.29 5.48
C PRO A 27 -0.32 15.51 6.41
N HIS A 28 -0.99 15.41 7.55
CA HIS A 28 -1.00 16.40 8.61
C HIS A 28 -0.55 15.72 9.92
N PRO A 29 0.37 16.32 10.70
CA PRO A 29 0.62 15.85 12.07
C PRO A 29 -0.73 15.78 12.75
N SER A 30 -1.07 14.63 13.35
CA SER A 30 -2.39 14.43 13.95
C SER A 30 -2.74 15.67 14.76
N ALA A 31 -3.67 16.49 14.26
CA ALA A 31 -4.51 17.23 15.16
C ALA A 31 -5.08 16.11 16.02
N ALA A 32 -4.69 16.09 17.30
CA ALA A 32 -5.36 15.31 18.29
C ALA A 32 -6.79 15.83 18.32
N VAL A 33 -7.60 15.43 17.34
CA VAL A 33 -9.04 15.46 17.48
C VAL A 33 -9.28 14.34 18.48
N ALA A 34 -9.14 14.71 19.74
CA ALA A 34 -9.78 14.04 20.84
C ALA A 34 -11.27 14.03 20.48
N SER A 35 -11.70 13.00 19.75
CA SER A 35 -13.12 12.75 19.58
C SER A 35 -13.53 11.85 20.72
N ASP A 36 -14.01 12.48 21.80
CA ASP A 36 -14.95 11.89 22.76
C ASP A 36 -16.23 11.35 22.07
N SER A 37 -16.33 11.49 20.74
CA SER A 37 -17.42 11.05 19.87
C SER A 37 -17.06 9.91 18.90
N ALA A 38 -15.85 9.32 18.96
CA ALA A 38 -15.56 8.13 18.15
C ALA A 38 -16.43 6.95 18.63
N PRO A 39 -17.16 6.25 17.74
CA PRO A 39 -17.92 5.08 18.13
C PRO A 39 -16.99 4.05 18.79
N SER A 40 -17.41 3.45 19.90
CA SER A 40 -16.67 2.45 20.70
C SER A 40 -16.26 1.17 19.94
N SER A 41 -16.57 1.11 18.64
CA SER A 41 -16.33 0.03 17.70
C SER A 41 -15.25 0.32 16.64
N ASP A 42 -14.55 1.47 16.64
CA ASP A 42 -13.52 1.75 15.61
C ASP A 42 -12.35 0.73 15.72
N LEU A 43 -12.35 -0.23 14.79
CA LEU A 43 -11.37 -1.31 14.69
C LEU A 43 -9.95 -0.77 14.50
N PHE A 44 -9.78 0.35 13.79
CA PHE A 44 -8.45 0.92 13.54
C PHE A 44 -7.86 1.53 14.81
N GLN A 45 -8.69 2.13 15.67
CA GLN A 45 -8.26 2.61 16.97
C GLN A 45 -7.90 1.45 17.90
N LYS A 46 -8.70 0.36 17.91
CA LYS A 46 -8.42 -0.86 18.68
C LYS A 46 -7.14 -1.55 18.25
N LEU A 47 -6.88 -1.62 16.94
CA LEU A 47 -5.65 -2.19 16.38
C LEU A 47 -4.45 -1.22 16.44
N GLY A 48 -4.63 0.01 16.95
CA GLY A 48 -3.57 1.02 17.03
C GLY A 48 -3.08 1.53 15.68
N LEU A 49 -3.82 1.29 14.59
CA LEU A 49 -3.49 1.67 13.22
C LEU A 49 -3.60 3.18 12.97
N THR A 50 -4.30 3.92 13.85
CA THR A 50 -4.44 5.38 13.78
C THR A 50 -3.30 6.15 14.42
N ARG A 51 -2.37 5.48 15.11
CA ARG A 51 -1.24 6.14 15.79
C ARG A 51 -0.24 6.67 14.77
N SER A 52 0.40 7.80 15.06
CA SER A 52 1.35 8.46 14.15
C SER A 52 2.55 7.57 13.74
N TYR A 53 2.91 6.58 14.56
CA TYR A 53 4.01 5.66 14.29
C TYR A 53 3.57 4.34 13.64
N SER A 54 2.27 4.09 13.46
CA SER A 54 1.75 2.81 12.93
C SER A 54 2.26 2.56 11.51
N ALA A 55 2.33 3.60 10.68
CA ALA A 55 2.89 3.55 9.33
C ALA A 55 4.37 3.17 9.34
N ALA A 56 5.16 3.77 10.24
CA ALA A 56 6.59 3.47 10.37
C ALA A 56 6.83 2.03 10.82
N VAL A 57 6.10 1.56 11.83
CA VAL A 57 6.23 0.18 12.34
C VAL A 57 5.74 -0.84 11.30
N GLY A 58 4.60 -0.59 10.66
CA GLY A 58 4.04 -1.48 9.65
C GLY A 58 4.87 -1.58 8.37
N LEU A 59 5.59 -0.52 7.99
CA LEU A 59 6.43 -0.50 6.79
C LEU A 59 7.91 -0.80 7.04
N ALA A 60 8.37 -0.85 8.29
CA ALA A 60 9.75 -1.21 8.60
C ALA A 60 10.19 -2.54 7.95
N PRO A 61 9.39 -3.65 7.99
CA PRO A 61 9.75 -4.88 7.30
C PRO A 61 9.91 -4.68 5.79
N THR A 62 9.02 -3.89 5.17
CA THR A 62 9.05 -3.58 3.74
C THR A 62 10.30 -2.80 3.35
N LEU A 63 10.70 -1.82 4.17
CA LEU A 63 11.92 -1.05 3.95
C LEU A 63 13.17 -1.93 4.07
N THR A 64 13.23 -2.80 5.09
CA THR A 64 14.33 -3.75 5.26
C THR A 64 14.41 -4.71 4.08
N LEU A 65 13.27 -5.26 3.63
CA LEU A 65 13.21 -6.14 2.46
C LEU A 65 13.61 -5.42 1.17
N ALA A 66 13.18 -4.19 0.97
CA ALA A 66 13.56 -3.37 -0.19
C ALA A 66 15.06 -3.08 -0.20
N LEU A 67 15.65 -2.70 0.94
CA LEU A 67 17.09 -2.48 1.07
C LEU A 67 17.88 -3.76 0.80
N TYR A 68 17.48 -4.87 1.43
CA TYR A 68 18.10 -6.18 1.21
C TYR A 68 18.06 -6.55 -0.28
N THR A 69 16.88 -6.47 -0.90
CA THR A 69 16.69 -6.83 -2.32
C THR A 69 17.47 -5.92 -3.25
N ALA A 70 17.53 -4.60 -2.97
CA ALA A 70 18.34 -3.65 -3.72
C ALA A 70 19.83 -3.98 -3.65
N LEU A 71 20.35 -4.30 -2.46
CA LEU A 71 21.75 -4.72 -2.28
C LEU A 71 22.03 -6.06 -2.97
N THR A 72 21.09 -7.00 -2.95
CA THR A 72 21.21 -8.26 -3.68
C THR A 72 21.21 -8.03 -5.19
N ALA A 73 20.33 -7.18 -5.71
CA ALA A 73 20.27 -6.84 -7.14
C ALA A 73 21.56 -6.17 -7.63
N LEU A 74 22.16 -5.27 -6.85
CA LEU A 74 23.44 -4.63 -7.16
C LEU A 74 24.64 -5.59 -7.16
N ARG A 75 24.54 -6.70 -6.44
CA ARG A 75 25.59 -7.72 -6.31
C ARG A 75 25.31 -8.95 -7.16
N PHE A 76 24.14 -9.00 -7.80
CA PHE A 76 23.70 -10.12 -8.61
C PHE A 76 24.56 -10.18 -9.88
N ASP A 77 25.14 -11.34 -10.13
CA ASP A 77 25.93 -11.58 -11.32
C ASP A 77 25.54 -12.95 -11.88
N PRO A 78 24.78 -13.00 -12.98
CA PRO A 78 24.33 -14.25 -13.57
C PRO A 78 25.50 -15.07 -14.16
N ALA A 79 26.64 -14.43 -14.46
CA ALA A 79 27.82 -15.08 -15.02
C ALA A 79 28.83 -15.54 -13.94
N ARG A 80 28.56 -15.24 -12.65
CA ARG A 80 29.40 -15.68 -11.54
C ARG A 80 29.44 -17.21 -11.54
N PRO A 81 30.61 -17.88 -11.49
CA PRO A 81 30.65 -19.34 -11.46
C PRO A 81 30.14 -19.91 -10.12
N ALA A 82 29.45 -21.05 -10.16
CA ALA A 82 28.77 -21.68 -9.01
C ALA A 82 29.67 -22.04 -7.80
N ARG A 83 30.97 -22.15 -8.04
CA ARG A 83 32.01 -22.41 -7.02
C ARG A 83 32.38 -21.20 -6.16
N LEU A 84 31.93 -19.99 -6.52
CA LEU A 84 32.20 -18.78 -5.75
C LEU A 84 31.05 -18.49 -4.76
N PRO A 85 31.36 -18.10 -3.51
CA PRO A 85 30.36 -17.62 -2.57
C PRO A 85 29.50 -16.51 -3.18
N GLY A 86 28.18 -16.57 -2.98
CA GLY A 86 27.25 -15.58 -3.53
C GLY A 86 26.79 -15.84 -4.96
N HIS A 87 26.93 -17.06 -5.49
CA HIS A 87 26.21 -17.48 -6.70
C HIS A 87 24.73 -17.73 -6.36
N GLY A 88 23.90 -16.68 -6.47
CA GLY A 88 22.49 -16.73 -6.10
C GLY A 88 21.67 -17.82 -6.81
N VAL A 89 22.09 -18.22 -8.02
CA VAL A 89 21.43 -19.28 -8.81
C VAL A 89 21.67 -20.68 -8.22
N ALA A 90 22.82 -20.95 -7.59
CA ALA A 90 23.04 -22.24 -6.89
C ALA A 90 22.19 -22.39 -5.62
N ASN A 91 21.65 -21.29 -5.09
CA ASN A 91 20.75 -21.29 -3.94
C ASN A 91 19.25 -21.31 -4.33
N GLY A 92 18.93 -21.53 -5.62
CA GLY A 92 17.54 -21.62 -6.10
C GLY A 92 16.78 -20.29 -6.18
N ILE A 93 17.48 -19.15 -6.13
CA ILE A 93 16.84 -17.83 -6.23
C ILE A 93 16.46 -17.55 -7.68
N ASN A 94 15.18 -17.23 -7.93
CA ASN A 94 14.71 -16.84 -9.25
C ASN A 94 15.35 -15.50 -9.72
N PRO A 95 16.19 -15.50 -10.78
CA PRO A 95 16.85 -14.28 -11.29
C PRO A 95 15.88 -13.18 -11.73
N ALA A 96 14.66 -13.53 -12.11
CA ALA A 96 13.65 -12.57 -12.52
C ALA A 96 13.29 -11.58 -11.41
N LEU A 97 13.52 -11.95 -10.14
CA LEU A 97 13.25 -11.11 -8.97
C LEU A 97 14.35 -10.07 -8.69
N LEU A 98 15.52 -10.25 -9.30
CA LEU A 98 16.71 -9.40 -9.11
C LEU A 98 17.10 -8.64 -10.37
N THR A 99 16.29 -8.73 -11.42
CA THR A 99 16.50 -8.09 -12.72
C THR A 99 15.21 -7.39 -13.17
N TRP A 100 15.32 -6.51 -14.18
CA TRP A 100 14.14 -5.97 -14.84
C TRP A 100 13.44 -7.09 -15.60
N SER A 101 12.30 -7.51 -15.07
CA SER A 101 11.45 -8.55 -15.61
C SER A 101 9.99 -8.16 -15.38
N PRO A 102 9.00 -8.82 -16.01
CA PRO A 102 7.60 -8.59 -15.66
C PRO A 102 7.32 -8.78 -14.16
N ALA A 103 8.05 -9.68 -13.49
CA ALA A 103 7.86 -9.97 -12.07
C ALA A 103 8.28 -8.80 -11.14
N THR A 104 9.20 -7.94 -11.58
CA THR A 104 9.61 -6.74 -10.85
C THR A 104 8.97 -5.47 -11.42
N ALA A 105 8.91 -5.35 -12.74
CA ALA A 105 8.43 -4.16 -13.43
C ALA A 105 6.94 -3.89 -13.18
N VAL A 106 6.07 -4.92 -13.23
CA VAL A 106 4.64 -4.75 -13.02
C VAL A 106 4.32 -4.24 -11.61
N PRO A 107 4.75 -4.90 -10.52
CA PRO A 107 4.44 -4.39 -9.17
C PRO A 107 5.17 -3.07 -8.86
N LEU A 108 6.37 -2.83 -9.37
CA LEU A 108 7.02 -1.51 -9.23
C LEU A 108 6.22 -0.40 -9.94
N ALA A 109 5.70 -0.65 -11.13
CA ALA A 109 4.83 0.29 -11.84
C ALA A 109 3.52 0.52 -11.08
N LEU A 110 2.89 -0.55 -10.56
CA LEU A 110 1.69 -0.44 -9.73
C LEU A 110 1.94 0.43 -8.49
N LEU A 111 3.12 0.32 -7.86
CA LEU A 111 3.48 1.15 -6.72
C LEU A 111 3.73 2.61 -7.12
N LEU A 112 4.70 2.82 -8.01
CA LEU A 112 5.24 4.14 -8.33
C LEU A 112 4.30 5.01 -9.17
N LEU A 113 3.49 4.39 -10.04
CA LEU A 113 2.60 5.09 -10.96
C LEU A 113 1.12 4.97 -10.57
N GLY A 114 0.75 3.97 -9.77
CA GLY A 114 -0.63 3.72 -9.36
C GLY A 114 -0.90 4.07 -7.90
N ALA A 115 -0.51 3.18 -7.00
CA ALA A 115 -0.88 3.22 -5.60
C ALA A 115 -0.40 4.48 -4.89
N ILE A 116 0.89 4.83 -5.02
CA ILE A 116 1.47 6.00 -4.35
C ILE A 116 0.82 7.29 -4.87
N PRO A 117 0.79 7.58 -6.19
CA PRO A 117 0.12 8.78 -6.70
C PRO A 117 -1.36 8.86 -6.32
N LEU A 118 -2.11 7.76 -6.41
CA LEU A 118 -3.54 7.74 -6.07
C LEU A 118 -3.78 8.11 -4.60
N ARG A 119 -2.91 7.65 -3.69
CA ARG A 119 -2.97 8.01 -2.28
C ARG A 119 -2.76 9.52 -2.08
N LEU A 120 -1.72 10.06 -2.71
CA LEU A 120 -1.37 11.47 -2.60
C LEU A 120 -2.44 12.37 -3.24
N LEU A 121 -3.08 11.92 -4.32
CA LEU A 121 -4.24 12.60 -4.91
C LEU A 121 -5.43 12.61 -3.95
N ALA A 122 -5.72 11.51 -3.27
CA ALA A 122 -6.76 11.48 -2.25
C ALA A 122 -6.46 12.48 -1.11
N TYR A 123 -5.19 12.57 -0.67
CA TYR A 123 -4.76 13.55 0.32
C TYR A 123 -4.96 14.99 -0.15
N ALA A 124 -4.56 15.28 -1.40
CA ALA A 124 -4.70 16.61 -1.98
C ALA A 124 -6.17 17.04 -2.11
N HIS A 125 -7.07 16.11 -2.48
CA HIS A 125 -8.48 16.43 -2.69
C HIS A 125 -9.30 16.49 -1.40
N LEU A 126 -8.99 15.69 -0.38
CA LEU A 126 -9.66 15.76 0.91
C LEU A 126 -9.05 16.83 1.83
N GLY A 127 -7.76 17.13 1.68
CA GLY A 127 -7.04 18.09 2.52
C GLY A 127 -7.24 17.82 4.01
N ARG A 128 -7.78 18.82 4.73
CA ARG A 128 -8.03 18.73 6.18
C ARG A 128 -9.10 17.70 6.57
N ASN A 129 -9.94 17.27 5.64
CA ASN A 129 -10.94 16.23 5.88
C ASN A 129 -10.34 14.82 5.78
N PHE A 130 -9.06 14.66 5.39
CA PHE A 130 -8.40 13.37 5.40
C PHE A 130 -7.98 12.98 6.82
N THR A 131 -8.58 11.92 7.37
CA THR A 131 -8.23 11.38 8.69
C THR A 131 -8.01 9.87 8.64
N PHE A 132 -7.02 9.38 9.38
CA PHE A 132 -6.83 7.93 9.59
C PHE A 132 -7.85 7.36 10.58
N ALA A 133 -8.28 8.16 11.56
CA ALA A 133 -9.39 7.84 12.45
C ALA A 133 -10.73 8.16 11.77
N LEU A 134 -11.81 7.46 12.18
CA LEU A 134 -13.14 7.76 11.63
C LEU A 134 -13.61 9.10 12.24
N ALA A 135 -13.69 10.14 11.42
CA ALA A 135 -14.10 11.46 11.86
C ALA A 135 -15.12 12.03 10.88
N ALA A 136 -16.12 12.72 11.42
CA ALA A 136 -17.13 13.39 10.60
C ALA A 136 -16.47 14.51 9.77
N PRO A 137 -16.52 14.44 8.42
CA PRO A 137 -15.94 15.48 7.59
C PRO A 137 -16.82 16.74 7.60
N SER A 138 -16.21 17.89 7.35
CA SER A 138 -16.94 19.18 7.26
C SER A 138 -17.89 19.28 6.07
N GLY A 139 -17.71 18.42 5.06
CA GLY A 139 -18.53 18.36 3.86
C GLY A 139 -18.25 17.11 3.02
N LEU A 140 -19.18 16.78 2.11
CA LEU A 140 -19.02 15.66 1.19
C LEU A 140 -18.20 16.08 -0.03
N GLN A 141 -17.00 15.51 -0.16
CA GLN A 141 -16.14 15.77 -1.32
C GLN A 141 -16.55 14.88 -2.51
N THR A 142 -16.94 15.50 -3.62
CA THR A 142 -17.43 14.81 -4.82
C THR A 142 -16.68 15.23 -6.09
N ALA A 143 -15.67 16.09 -5.97
CA ALA A 143 -14.89 16.62 -7.07
C ALA A 143 -13.56 15.87 -7.27
N GLY A 144 -12.95 16.07 -8.44
CA GLY A 144 -11.66 15.47 -8.80
C GLY A 144 -11.73 13.94 -8.83
N VAL A 145 -10.81 13.26 -8.15
CA VAL A 145 -10.82 11.78 -8.09
C VAL A 145 -12.11 11.21 -7.47
N TYR A 146 -12.74 11.96 -6.56
CA TYR A 146 -13.99 11.56 -5.89
C TYR A 146 -15.24 11.70 -6.78
N ALA A 147 -15.12 12.29 -7.97
CA ALA A 147 -16.18 12.26 -8.97
C ALA A 147 -16.32 10.88 -9.62
N TRP A 148 -15.29 10.04 -9.52
CA TRP A 148 -15.21 8.74 -10.20
C TRP A 148 -15.18 7.57 -9.22
N VAL A 149 -14.49 7.74 -8.09
CA VAL A 149 -14.25 6.69 -7.09
C VAL A 149 -14.54 7.20 -5.68
N GLN A 150 -15.32 6.46 -4.91
CA GLN A 150 -15.65 6.81 -3.53
C GLN A 150 -14.46 6.60 -2.58
N HIS A 151 -13.72 5.51 -2.78
CA HIS A 151 -12.64 5.07 -1.87
C HIS A 151 -11.25 4.99 -2.53
N PRO A 152 -10.75 6.04 -3.21
CA PRO A 152 -9.47 5.99 -3.91
C PRO A 152 -8.31 5.70 -2.96
N ALA A 153 -8.42 6.15 -1.71
CA ALA A 153 -7.44 5.93 -0.66
C ALA A 153 -7.36 4.45 -0.22
N TYR A 154 -8.48 3.71 -0.20
CA TYR A 154 -8.49 2.26 0.08
C TYR A 154 -8.06 1.44 -1.13
N THR A 155 -8.46 1.83 -2.34
CA THR A 155 -7.95 1.21 -3.59
C THR A 155 -6.43 1.30 -3.65
N SER A 156 -5.88 2.48 -3.33
CA SER A 156 -4.44 2.68 -3.21
C SER A 156 -3.81 1.77 -2.15
N PHE A 157 -4.39 1.70 -0.94
CA PHE A 157 -3.86 0.88 0.15
C PHE A 157 -3.82 -0.61 -0.20
N VAL A 158 -4.89 -1.15 -0.77
CA VAL A 158 -4.95 -2.55 -1.22
C VAL A 158 -3.90 -2.82 -2.31
N THR A 159 -3.82 -1.93 -3.30
CA THR A 159 -2.83 -2.04 -4.39
C THR A 159 -1.40 -2.02 -3.84
N LEU A 160 -1.12 -1.14 -2.87
CA LEU A 160 0.18 -1.03 -2.21
C LEU A 160 0.54 -2.34 -1.51
N VAL A 161 -0.36 -2.91 -0.69
CA VAL A 161 -0.10 -4.17 0.02
C VAL A 161 0.12 -5.32 -0.98
N CYS A 162 -0.77 -5.47 -1.95
CA CYS A 162 -0.67 -6.54 -2.95
C CYS A 162 0.62 -6.46 -3.78
N ALA A 163 1.04 -5.25 -4.20
CA ALA A 163 2.26 -5.08 -4.98
C ALA A 163 3.54 -5.37 -4.16
N HIS A 164 3.58 -5.04 -2.87
CA HIS A 164 4.70 -5.43 -2.00
C HIS A 164 4.73 -6.93 -1.73
N LEU A 165 3.56 -7.56 -1.51
CA LEU A 165 3.47 -9.01 -1.38
C LEU A 165 3.96 -9.69 -2.66
N TRP A 166 3.60 -9.15 -3.84
CA TRP A 166 4.14 -9.63 -5.11
C TRP A 166 5.66 -9.47 -5.15
N LEU A 167 6.22 -8.32 -4.78
CA LEU A 167 7.67 -8.12 -4.86
C LEU A 167 8.47 -9.02 -3.91
N PHE A 168 8.00 -9.18 -2.67
CA PHE A 168 8.84 -9.71 -1.60
C PHE A 168 8.38 -11.05 -1.00
N CYS A 169 7.12 -11.44 -1.20
CA CYS A 169 6.53 -12.62 -0.56
C CYS A 169 6.17 -13.72 -1.56
N ARG A 170 7.00 -13.91 -2.59
CA ARG A 170 6.79 -14.96 -3.59
C ARG A 170 7.32 -16.32 -3.11
N THR A 171 6.66 -17.37 -3.58
CA THR A 171 7.01 -18.77 -3.28
C THR A 171 8.28 -19.25 -3.99
N ASP A 172 8.81 -18.49 -4.96
CA ASP A 172 10.04 -18.75 -5.70
C ASP A 172 11.21 -17.81 -5.29
N GLY A 173 11.03 -17.04 -4.22
CA GLY A 173 12.06 -16.19 -3.61
C GLY A 173 12.77 -16.87 -2.44
N ALA A 174 13.94 -16.34 -2.05
CA ALA A 174 14.71 -16.84 -0.90
C ALA A 174 13.90 -16.85 0.42
N GLN A 175 12.87 -16.01 0.51
CA GLN A 175 12.02 -15.83 1.67
C GLN A 175 10.71 -16.65 1.61
N ALA A 176 10.49 -17.43 0.55
CA ALA A 176 9.26 -18.18 0.30
C ALA A 176 8.76 -18.98 1.52
N ALA A 177 9.67 -19.69 2.19
CA ALA A 177 9.36 -20.54 3.34
C ALA A 177 8.84 -19.75 4.56
N MET A 178 9.21 -18.48 4.70
CA MET A 178 8.79 -17.64 5.82
C MET A 178 7.39 -17.05 5.63
N TRP A 179 7.02 -16.69 4.39
CA TRP A 179 5.80 -15.91 4.12
C TRP A 179 4.66 -16.73 3.52
N SER A 180 4.95 -17.84 2.84
CA SER A 180 3.93 -18.70 2.21
C SER A 180 2.78 -19.12 3.15
N PRO A 181 3.01 -19.52 4.42
CA PRO A 181 1.90 -19.89 5.30
C PRO A 181 1.08 -18.69 5.80
N MET A 182 1.68 -17.48 5.82
CA MET A 182 1.04 -16.26 6.32
C MET A 182 0.27 -15.50 5.24
N LEU A 183 0.55 -15.76 3.95
CA LEU A 183 -0.07 -15.04 2.85
C LEU A 183 -1.61 -15.07 2.87
N PRO A 184 -2.30 -16.21 3.12
CA PRO A 184 -3.76 -16.22 3.22
C PRO A 184 -4.28 -15.40 4.40
N VAL A 185 -3.57 -15.42 5.53
CA VAL A 185 -3.94 -14.67 6.74
C VAL A 185 -3.81 -13.17 6.48
N VAL A 186 -2.73 -12.74 5.84
CA VAL A 186 -2.50 -11.32 5.48
C VAL A 186 -3.57 -10.83 4.50
N LEU A 187 -3.85 -11.59 3.44
CA LEU A 187 -4.86 -11.21 2.44
C LEU A 187 -6.27 -11.22 3.03
N GLY A 188 -6.63 -12.23 3.82
CA GLY A 188 -7.92 -12.30 4.51
C GLY A 188 -8.11 -11.16 5.51
N GLY A 189 -7.07 -10.86 6.29
CA GLY A 189 -7.05 -9.72 7.21
C GLY A 189 -7.21 -8.39 6.48
N LEU A 190 -6.50 -8.19 5.37
CA LEU A 190 -6.62 -6.99 4.53
C LEU A 190 -8.06 -6.79 4.03
N VAL A 191 -8.68 -7.83 3.46
CA VAL A 191 -10.06 -7.78 2.97
C VAL A 191 -11.03 -7.47 4.11
N TYR A 192 -10.88 -8.13 5.26
CA TYR A 192 -11.73 -7.88 6.43
C TYR A 192 -11.63 -6.43 6.91
N ILE A 193 -10.40 -5.93 7.12
CA ILE A 193 -10.14 -4.58 7.62
C ILE A 193 -10.71 -3.52 6.67
N VAL A 194 -10.48 -3.66 5.37
CA VAL A 194 -10.99 -2.70 4.36
C VAL A 194 -12.51 -2.76 4.28
N ARG A 195 -13.12 -3.95 4.30
CA ARG A 195 -14.57 -4.12 4.29
C ARG A 195 -15.23 -3.44 5.48
N GLU A 196 -14.78 -3.76 6.69
CA GLU A 196 -15.36 -3.19 7.91
C GLU A 196 -15.23 -1.67 7.90
N ARG A 197 -14.08 -1.16 7.45
CA ARG A 197 -13.84 0.27 7.40
C ARG A 197 -14.76 1.00 6.43
N VAL A 198 -14.94 0.45 5.23
CA VAL A 198 -15.82 1.02 4.21
C VAL A 198 -17.28 1.02 4.67
N VAL A 199 -17.73 -0.05 5.32
CA VAL A 199 -19.10 -0.12 5.87
C VAL A 199 -19.33 0.94 6.93
N GLN A 200 -18.38 1.13 7.85
CA GLN A 200 -18.47 2.15 8.90
C GLN A 200 -18.46 3.57 8.31
N GLU A 201 -17.57 3.84 7.36
CA GLU A 201 -17.44 5.14 6.72
C GLU A 201 -18.68 5.50 5.88
N GLU A 202 -19.16 4.58 5.05
CA GLU A 202 -20.37 4.81 4.26
C GLU A 202 -21.62 4.97 5.14
N GLY A 203 -21.73 4.23 6.24
CA GLY A 203 -22.80 4.40 7.23
C GLY A 203 -22.80 5.80 7.84
N MET A 204 -21.63 6.25 8.31
CA MET A 204 -21.44 7.61 8.84
C MET A 204 -21.75 8.68 7.80
N LEU A 205 -21.24 8.55 6.56
CA LEU A 205 -21.49 9.52 5.50
C LEU A 205 -22.98 9.59 5.11
N LYS A 206 -23.67 8.45 5.08
CA LYS A 206 -25.12 8.39 4.83
C LYS A 206 -25.91 9.07 5.94
N GLU A 207 -25.55 8.88 7.20
CA GLU A 207 -26.18 9.56 8.33
C GLU A 207 -25.96 11.08 8.29
N LEU A 208 -24.74 11.53 7.97
CA LEU A 208 -24.39 12.96 7.95
C LEU A 208 -24.97 13.73 6.75
N PHE A 209 -24.95 13.13 5.55
CA PHE A 209 -25.26 13.83 4.31
C PHE A 209 -26.55 13.35 3.62
N GLY A 210 -27.18 12.29 4.15
CA GLY A 210 -28.49 11.81 3.74
C GLY A 210 -28.64 11.65 2.22
N ARG A 211 -29.61 12.37 1.64
CA ARG A 211 -29.96 12.27 0.21
C ARG A 211 -28.81 12.61 -0.73
N VAL A 212 -27.98 13.60 -0.36
CA VAL A 212 -26.84 14.03 -1.20
C VAL A 212 -25.82 12.88 -1.33
N TRP A 213 -25.55 12.17 -0.24
CA TRP A 213 -24.70 11.00 -0.27
C TRP A 213 -25.33 9.85 -1.08
N VAL A 214 -26.63 9.58 -0.92
CA VAL A 214 -27.31 8.50 -1.67
C VAL A 214 -27.20 8.74 -3.18
N GLU A 215 -27.43 9.97 -3.63
CA GLU A 215 -27.33 10.31 -5.06
C GLU A 215 -25.90 10.18 -5.58
N TRP A 216 -24.91 10.67 -4.83
CA TRP A 216 -23.50 10.54 -5.20
C TRP A 216 -23.03 9.08 -5.18
N HIS A 217 -23.39 8.32 -4.15
CA HIS A 217 -23.03 6.91 -3.99
C HIS A 217 -23.59 6.06 -5.13
N GLY A 218 -24.82 6.34 -5.58
CA GLY A 218 -25.46 5.60 -6.68
C GLY A 218 -24.81 5.79 -8.05
N LYS A 219 -24.10 6.90 -8.28
CA LYS A 219 -23.45 7.23 -9.57
C LYS A 219 -21.93 7.12 -9.57
N THR A 220 -21.31 6.81 -8.43
CA THR A 220 -19.85 6.82 -8.26
C THR A 220 -19.37 5.42 -7.91
N ALA A 221 -18.33 4.90 -8.57
CA ALA A 221 -17.81 3.57 -8.29
C ALA A 221 -17.19 3.48 -6.89
N ARG A 222 -17.34 2.37 -6.18
CA ARG A 222 -16.78 2.25 -4.82
C ARG A 222 -15.24 2.23 -4.84
N PHE A 223 -14.63 1.41 -5.70
CA PHE A 223 -13.17 1.22 -5.72
C PHE A 223 -12.53 1.39 -7.11
N VAL A 224 -13.13 0.79 -8.15
CA VAL A 224 -12.59 0.80 -9.51
C VAL A 224 -13.73 1.18 -10.47
N PRO A 225 -13.57 2.23 -11.29
CA PRO A 225 -14.58 2.59 -12.28
C PRO A 225 -14.89 1.44 -13.24
N GLY A 226 -16.18 1.18 -13.48
CA GLY A 226 -16.62 0.10 -14.37
C GLY A 226 -16.66 -1.30 -13.74
N VAL A 227 -16.29 -1.44 -12.46
CA VAL A 227 -16.45 -2.68 -11.68
C VAL A 227 -17.52 -2.45 -10.62
N PHE A 228 -18.62 -3.21 -10.69
CA PHE A 228 -19.79 -3.08 -9.81
C PHE A 228 -19.70 -4.00 -8.60
#